data_AF-X6FCD2-F1
#
_entry.id   AF-X6FCD2-F1
#
_cell.length_a   1.000
_cell.length_b   1.000
_cell.length_c   1.000
_cell.angle_alpha   90.00
_cell.angle_beta   90.00
_cell.angle_gamma   90.00
#
_symmetry.space_group_name_H-M   'P 1'
#
loop_
_entity.id
_entity.type
_entity.pdbx_description
1 polymer ?
#
loop_
_entity_poly.entity_id
_entity_poly.type
_entity_poly.pdbx_seq_one_letter_code
_entity_poly.pdbx_strand_id
1 'polypeptide(L)' 'MVKLRHVLQLLIEELPVRLRDHPLKSNWIGYRDLHIEPDWLLIYKVDATSVHFERTGTHSDLFRE' A
#
# COMPACT_ATOMS: atom_id res chain seq x y z
N MET A 1 -13.52 -6.82 -3.48
CA MET A 1 -12.85 -6.87 -4.82
C MET A 1 -12.81 -5.51 -5.52
N VAL A 2 -13.91 -4.75 -5.62
CA VAL A 2 -13.94 -3.48 -6.39
C VAL A 2 -13.03 -2.39 -5.79
N LYS A 3 -13.01 -2.23 -4.45
CA LYS A 3 -12.18 -1.23 -3.75
C LYS A 3 -10.68 -1.40 -4.02
N LEU A 4 -10.17 -2.63 -3.88
CA LEU A 4 -8.76 -2.94 -4.16
C LEU A 4 -8.42 -2.57 -5.60
N ARG A 5 -9.22 -3.01 -6.58
CA ARG A 5 -8.95 -2.72 -7.99
C ARG A 5 -8.91 -1.21 -8.28
N HIS A 6 -9.82 -0.45 -7.68
CA HIS A 6 -9.83 1.01 -7.80
C HIS A 6 -8.56 1.64 -7.23
N VAL A 7 -8.14 1.21 -6.03
CA VAL A 7 -6.90 1.67 -5.40
C VAL A 7 -5.67 1.33 -6.25
N LEU A 8 -5.57 0.11 -6.77
CA LEU A 8 -4.45 -0.29 -7.63
C LEU A 8 -4.39 0.57 -8.89
N GLN A 9 -5.53 0.84 -9.52
CA GLN A 9 -5.58 1.67 -10.72
C GLN A 9 -5.20 3.13 -10.42
N LEU A 10 -5.66 3.69 -9.30
CA LEU A 10 -5.23 5.01 -8.85
C LEU A 10 -3.72 5.07 -8.66
N LEU A 11 -3.12 4.09 -7.99
CA LEU A 11 -1.68 4.05 -7.77
C LEU A 11 -0.87 3.93 -9.07
N ILE A 12 -1.42 3.33 -10.12
CA ILE A 12 -0.80 3.25 -11.45
C ILE A 12 -0.92 4.58 -12.19
N GLU A 13 -2.07 5.26 -12.09
CA GLU A 13 -2.35 6.50 -12.83
C GLU A 13 -1.69 7.73 -12.19
N GLU A 14 -1.80 7.91 -10.88
CA GLU A 14 -1.18 9.02 -10.14
C GLU A 14 -1.22 8.76 -8.63
N LEU A 15 -0.10 8.90 -7.90
CA LEU A 15 -0.06 8.66 -6.46
C LEU A 15 -0.97 9.68 -5.73
N PRO A 16 -2.13 9.28 -5.17
CA PRO A 16 -3.03 10.25 -4.58
C PRO A 16 -2.45 10.68 -3.23
N VAL A 17 -2.06 11.95 -3.11
CA VAL A 17 -1.63 12.58 -1.84
C VAL A 17 -2.67 12.42 -0.70
N ARG A 18 -3.91 12.06 -1.03
CA ARG A 18 -5.04 11.87 -0.08
C ARG A 18 -5.12 10.48 0.52
N LEU A 19 -4.49 9.50 -0.11
CA LEU A 19 -4.32 8.19 0.46
C LEU A 19 -3.31 8.37 1.60
N ARG A 20 -3.69 8.00 2.83
CA ARG A 20 -2.88 8.19 4.06
C ARG A 20 -1.59 7.37 3.96
N ASP A 21 -0.70 7.82 3.11
CA ASP A 21 0.46 7.09 2.71
C ASP A 21 1.54 7.38 3.74
N HIS A 22 2.10 6.30 4.26
CA HIS A 22 3.08 6.39 5.31
C HIS A 22 4.29 5.56 4.85
N PRO A 23 5.51 6.12 4.92
CA PRO A 23 6.70 5.33 4.70
C PRO A 23 6.84 4.35 5.86
N LEU A 24 6.96 3.06 5.54
CA LEU A 24 7.23 2.05 6.54
C LEU A 24 8.69 2.18 7.05
N LYS A 25 8.89 1.80 8.31
CA LYS A 25 10.20 1.89 9.00
C LYS A 25 10.86 0.51 9.10
N SER A 26 12.15 0.49 9.46
CA SER A 26 12.92 -0.72 9.75
C SER A 26 13.08 -1.65 8.52
N ASN A 27 12.70 -2.93 8.61
CA ASN A 27 12.87 -3.89 7.51
C ASN A 27 12.09 -3.55 6.23
N TRP A 28 11.20 -2.55 6.29
CA TRP A 28 10.37 -2.09 5.19
C TRP A 28 10.82 -0.74 4.62
N ILE A 29 12.09 -0.34 4.82
CA ILE A 29 12.64 0.89 4.22
C ILE A 29 12.42 0.89 2.70
N GLY A 30 11.79 1.95 2.20
CA GLY A 30 11.45 2.11 0.78
C GLY A 30 10.07 1.56 0.41
N TYR A 31 9.40 0.85 1.31
CA TYR A 31 8.00 0.47 1.16
C TYR A 31 7.07 1.51 1.81
N ARG A 32 5.85 1.54 1.32
CA ARG A 32 4.76 2.40 1.76
C ARG A 32 3.57 1.52 2.13
N ASP A 33 2.83 1.91 3.15
CA ASP A 33 1.56 1.30 3.49
C ASP A 33 0.38 2.22 3.15
N LEU A 34 -0.73 1.57 2.82
CA LEU A 34 -1.98 2.20 2.48
C LEU A 34 -3.14 1.46 3.13
N HIS A 35 -3.98 2.20 3.86
CA HIS A 35 -5.25 1.66 4.36
C HIS A 35 -6.34 1.75 3.28
N ILE A 36 -6.81 0.59 2.82
CA ILE A 36 -8.02 0.45 1.98
C ILE A 36 -9.27 0.50 2.87
N GLU A 37 -9.20 -0.11 4.05
CA GLU A 37 -10.19 -0.04 5.13
C GLU A 37 -9.46 0.04 6.49
N PRO A 38 -10.16 0.29 7.62
CA PRO A 38 -9.50 0.43 8.93
C PRO A 38 -8.56 -0.73 9.28
N ASP A 39 -8.92 -1.97 8.93
CA ASP A 39 -8.08 -3.16 9.13
C ASP A 39 -7.76 -3.89 7.81
N TRP A 40 -7.60 -3.14 6.72
CA TRP A 40 -7.17 -3.70 5.44
C TRP A 40 -6.12 -2.80 4.81
N LEU A 41 -4.89 -3.29 4.76
CA LEU A 41 -3.76 -2.56 4.20
C LEU A 41 -3.26 -3.15 2.89
N LEU A 42 -2.56 -2.30 2.14
CA LEU A 42 -1.75 -2.63 0.98
C LEU A 42 -0.34 -2.10 1.23
N ILE A 43 0.64 -2.99 1.17
CA ILE A 43 2.07 -2.66 1.19
C ILE A 43 2.56 -2.63 -0.25
N TYR A 44 3.17 -1.51 -0.64
CA TYR A 44 3.65 -1.30 -1.99
C TYR A 44 4.94 -0.46 -2.00
N LYS A 45 5.66 -0.49 -3.11
CA LYS A 45 6.86 0.32 -3.36
C LYS A 45 6.71 1.05 -4.67
N VAL A 46 7.17 2.31 -4.70
CA VAL A 46 7.16 3.13 -5.90
C VAL A 46 8.61 3.31 -6.33
N ASP A 47 8.89 2.96 -7.57
CA ASP A 47 10.15 3.22 -8.25
C ASP A 47 9.95 4.29 -9.32
N ALA A 48 11.01 4.71 -10.00
CA ALA A 48 10.95 5.84 -10.94
C ALA A 48 9.93 5.67 -12.07
N THR A 49 9.60 4.43 -12.44
CA THR A 49 8.76 4.11 -13.60
C THR A 49 7.67 3.08 -13.32
N SER A 50 7.59 2.55 -12.09
CA SER A 50 6.72 1.42 -11.77
C SER A 50 6.26 1.43 -10.32
N VAL A 51 5.12 0.79 -10.09
CA VAL A 51 4.58 0.50 -8.75
C VAL A 51 4.61 -1.00 -8.52
N HIS A 52 5.25 -1.40 -7.44
CA HIS A 52 5.37 -2.79 -7.00
C HIS A 52 4.40 -3.04 -5.85
N PHE A 53 3.39 -3.88 -6.08
CA PHE A 53 2.45 -4.29 -5.03
C PHE A 53 2.98 -5.55 -4.34
N GLU A 54 3.32 -5.44 -3.06
CA GLU A 54 4.01 -6.49 -2.33
C GLU A 54 3.03 -7.42 -1.62
N ARG A 55 2.16 -6.86 -0.75
CA ARG A 55 1.19 -7.64 0.05
C ARG A 55 -0.05 -6.82 0.36
N THR A 56 -1.17 -7.51 0.59
CA THR A 56 -2.40 -6.90 1.13
C THR A 56 -3.09 -7.85 2.09
N GLY A 57 -3.68 -7.33 3.16
CA GLY A 57 -4.26 -8.11 4.24
C GLY A 57 -4.59 -7.26 5.46
N THR A 58 -4.95 -7.90 6.57
CA THR A 58 -5.15 -7.22 7.87
C THR A 58 -3.81 -6.81 8.49
N HIS A 59 -3.83 -6.00 9.56
CA HIS A 59 -2.59 -5.69 10.29
C HIS A 59 -1.91 -6.97 10.79
N SER A 60 -2.69 -7.90 11.35
CA SER A 60 -2.20 -9.16 11.89
C SER A 60 -1.56 -10.06 10.83
N ASP A 61 -2.14 -10.10 9.62
CA ASP A 61 -1.61 -10.90 8.52
C ASP A 61 -0.26 -10.37 8.02
N LEU A 62 -0.12 -9.04 8.00
CA LEU A 62 1.01 -8.37 7.39
C LEU A 62 2.17 -8.14 8.35
N PHE A 63 1.89 -7.87 9.61
CA PHE A 63 2.90 -7.46 10.58
C PHE A 63 3.20 -8.47 11.67
N ARG A 64 2.41 -9.56 11.82
CA ARG A 64 2.60 -10.63 12.83
C ARG A 64 3.27 -10.10 14.10
N GLU A 65 2.54 -9.31 14.87
CA GLU A 65 2.82 -9.16 16.31
C GLU A 65 2.45 -10.44 17.06
#